data_AF-A0A3R9XLH8-F1
#
_entry.id   AF-A0A3R9XLH8-F1
#
_cell.length_a   1.000
_cell.length_b   1.000
_cell.length_c   1.000
_cell.angle_alpha   90.00
_cell.angle_beta   90.00
_cell.angle_gamma   90.00
#
_symmetry.space_group_name_H-M   'P 1'
#
loop_
_entity.id
_entity.type
_entity.pdbx_description
1 polymer ?
#
loop_
_entity_poly.entity_id
_entity_poly.type
_entity_poly.pdbx_seq_one_letter_code
_entity_poly.pdbx_strand_id
1 'polypeptide(L)'
;MSLSSFLRFLPFPGLGLRRSADRQMGQIRTAMLSLLQVHGGHSVQRVAQRVRFAGDLEALWYLRQDVLTALSAIDGEVAARRQMRQINRLFKGGLPGAMGPRPHHRITT
;
A
#
# COMPACT_ATOMS: atom_id res chain seq x y z
N MET A 1 39.53 28.42 9.41
CA MET A 1 38.17 28.46 8.82
C MET A 1 38.30 28.23 7.33
N SER A 2 37.72 27.17 6.79
CA SER A 2 37.46 27.06 5.35
C SER A 2 36.30 26.09 5.14
N LEU A 3 35.17 26.63 4.72
CA LEU A 3 33.95 25.90 4.39
C LEU A 3 34.05 25.57 2.89
N SER A 4 34.30 24.33 2.54
CA SER A 4 34.30 23.87 1.15
C SER A 4 33.77 22.45 1.09
N SER A 5 32.49 22.32 0.77
CA SER A 5 31.91 21.05 0.32
C SER A 5 31.05 21.35 -0.90
N PHE A 6 31.72 21.42 -2.05
CA PHE A 6 31.09 21.41 -3.36
C PHE A 6 30.62 19.97 -3.64
N LEU A 7 29.41 19.62 -3.19
CA LEU A 7 28.79 18.37 -3.58
C LEU A 7 28.09 18.51 -4.94
N ARG A 8 28.92 18.27 -5.97
CA ARG A 8 28.75 17.17 -6.94
C ARG A 8 27.34 17.00 -7.52
N PHE A 9 27.19 17.48 -8.75
CA PHE A 9 26.17 17.05 -9.70
C PHE A 9 26.19 15.53 -9.90
N LEU A 10 25.09 14.86 -9.56
CA LEU A 10 24.78 13.48 -9.95
C LEU A 10 23.49 13.50 -10.78
N PRO A 11 23.45 12.88 -11.98
CA PRO A 11 22.22 12.78 -12.75
C PRO A 11 21.34 11.72 -12.07
N PHE A 12 20.20 12.12 -11.54
CA PHE A 12 19.25 11.24 -10.83
C PHE A 12 18.63 10.19 -11.77
N PRO A 13 18.88 8.88 -11.59
CA PRO A 13 18.12 7.83 -12.26
C PRO A 13 16.84 7.47 -11.46
N GLY A 14 16.28 8.40 -10.69
CA GLY A 14 15.15 8.17 -9.76
C GLY A 14 13.75 8.43 -10.34
N LEU A 15 13.65 9.04 -11.51
CA LEU A 15 12.35 9.41 -12.12
C LEU A 15 11.52 8.20 -12.56
N GLY A 16 12.16 7.11 -13.02
CA GLY A 16 11.49 5.89 -13.48
C GLY A 16 10.84 5.10 -12.33
N LEU A 17 11.58 4.91 -11.22
CA LEU A 17 11.06 4.22 -10.04
C LEU A 17 9.89 4.97 -9.39
N ARG A 18 9.99 6.30 -9.23
CA ARG A 18 8.90 7.12 -8.68
C ARG A 18 7.63 7.02 -9.51
N ARG A 19 7.73 7.14 -10.84
CA ARG A 19 6.56 7.03 -11.73
C ARG A 19 5.92 5.64 -11.66
N SER A 20 6.72 4.58 -11.52
CA SER A 20 6.21 3.22 -11.35
C SER A 20 5.49 3.05 -10.00
N ALA A 21 6.06 3.58 -8.93
CA ALA A 21 5.46 3.56 -7.60
C ALA A 21 4.14 4.34 -7.54
N ASP A 22 4.09 5.54 -8.16
CA ASP A 22 2.88 6.36 -8.24
C ASP A 22 1.76 5.64 -8.99
N ARG A 23 2.09 4.95 -10.10
CA ARG A 23 1.13 4.14 -10.86
C ARG A 23 0.62 2.96 -10.03
N GLN A 24 1.52 2.23 -9.36
CA GLN A 24 1.15 1.11 -8.52
C GLN A 24 0.26 1.54 -7.34
N MET A 25 0.60 2.65 -6.69
CA MET A 25 -0.21 3.27 -5.65
C MET A 25 -1.60 3.63 -6.17
N GLY A 26 -1.69 4.24 -7.35
CA GLY A 26 -2.96 4.54 -8.01
C GLY A 26 -3.80 3.30 -8.27
N GLN A 27 -3.20 2.22 -8.77
CA GLN A 27 -3.90 0.94 -9.01
C GLN A 27 -4.44 0.33 -7.72
N ILE A 28 -3.66 0.31 -6.65
CA ILE A 28 -4.08 -0.20 -5.33
C ILE A 28 -5.21 0.65 -4.77
N ARG A 29 -5.08 1.97 -4.81
CA ARG A 29 -6.11 2.91 -4.33
C ARG A 29 -7.43 2.65 -5.05
N THR A 30 -7.40 2.57 -6.37
CA THR A 30 -8.60 2.30 -7.17
C THR A 30 -9.21 0.95 -6.80
N ALA A 31 -8.41 -0.11 -6.70
CA ALA A 31 -8.91 -1.45 -6.36
C ALA A 31 -9.55 -1.50 -4.97
N MET A 32 -8.96 -0.86 -3.96
CA MET A 32 -9.54 -0.76 -2.62
C MET A 32 -10.86 0.03 -2.63
N LEU A 33 -10.91 1.16 -3.34
CA LEU A 33 -12.13 1.97 -3.46
C LEU A 33 -13.24 1.22 -4.18
N SER A 34 -12.93 0.45 -5.24
CA SER A 34 -13.93 -0.35 -5.95
C SER A 34 -14.56 -1.42 -5.06
N LEU A 35 -13.79 -2.05 -4.16
CA LEU A 35 -14.36 -2.98 -3.18
C LEU A 35 -15.29 -2.25 -2.22
N LEU A 36 -14.88 -1.09 -1.69
CA LEU A 36 -15.67 -0.34 -0.72
C LEU A 36 -16.93 0.28 -1.33
N GLN A 37 -16.92 0.68 -2.62
CA GLN A 37 -18.06 1.31 -3.29
C GLN A 37 -19.28 0.40 -3.43
N VAL A 38 -19.08 -0.93 -3.42
CA VAL A 38 -20.19 -1.90 -3.46
C VAL A 38 -21.01 -1.87 -2.18
N HIS A 39 -20.44 -1.37 -1.08
CA HIS A 39 -21.05 -1.44 0.24
C HIS A 39 -21.44 -0.05 0.76
N GLY A 40 -22.65 0.05 1.30
CA GLY A 40 -23.12 1.25 2.01
C GLY A 40 -22.68 1.27 3.47
N GLY A 41 -22.78 2.43 4.12
CA GLY A 41 -22.62 2.57 5.58
C GLY A 41 -21.48 3.49 6.01
N HIS A 42 -21.64 4.09 7.20
CA HIS A 42 -20.72 5.09 7.74
C HIS A 42 -19.29 4.57 7.96
N SER A 43 -19.14 3.31 8.36
CA SER A 43 -17.83 2.66 8.56
C SER A 43 -17.07 2.53 7.23
N VAL A 44 -17.74 2.04 6.19
CA VAL A 44 -17.20 1.91 4.83
C VAL A 44 -16.82 3.26 4.25
N GLN A 45 -17.69 4.26 4.40
CA GLN A 45 -17.44 5.63 3.93
C GLN A 45 -16.18 6.24 4.56
N ARG A 46 -16.01 6.07 5.88
CA ARG A 46 -14.82 6.56 6.59
C ARG A 46 -13.55 5.91 6.07
N VAL A 47 -13.56 4.59 5.87
CA VAL A 47 -12.41 3.85 5.32
C VAL A 47 -12.13 4.27 3.88
N ALA A 48 -13.16 4.41 3.04
CA ALA A 48 -13.03 4.86 1.65
C ALA A 48 -12.40 6.26 1.55
N GLN A 49 -12.75 7.17 2.47
CA GLN A 49 -12.14 8.50 2.51
C GLN A 49 -10.66 8.43 2.88
N ARG A 50 -10.29 7.62 3.88
CA ARG A 50 -8.88 7.41 4.26
C ARG A 50 -8.07 6.80 3.11
N VAL A 51 -8.63 5.83 2.38
CA VAL A 51 -7.99 5.24 1.18
C VAL A 51 -7.81 6.29 0.07
N ARG A 52 -8.81 7.13 -0.18
CA ARG A 52 -8.77 8.19 -1.20
C ARG A 52 -7.62 9.17 -0.96
N PHE A 53 -7.40 9.54 0.30
CA PHE A 53 -6.41 10.55 0.70
C PHE A 53 -5.09 9.97 1.23
N ALA A 54 -4.88 8.65 1.14
CA ALA A 54 -3.61 8.06 1.54
C ALA A 54 -2.47 8.61 0.68
N GLY A 55 -1.46 9.20 1.35
CA GLY A 55 -0.37 9.95 0.71
C GLY A 55 0.75 9.09 0.13
N ASP A 56 0.87 7.84 0.57
CA ASP A 56 1.90 6.92 0.12
C ASP A 56 1.41 5.45 0.14
N LEU A 57 2.28 4.55 -0.31
CA LEU A 57 2.00 3.12 -0.39
C LEU A 57 1.93 2.45 0.98
N GLU A 58 2.66 2.96 1.96
CA GLU A 58 2.69 2.44 3.34
C GLU A 58 1.36 2.73 4.05
N ALA A 59 0.81 3.93 3.89
CA ALA A 59 -0.52 4.29 4.37
C ALA A 59 -1.60 3.37 3.77
N LEU A 60 -1.55 3.08 2.47
CA LEU A 60 -2.45 2.11 1.84
C LEU A 60 -2.26 0.69 2.40
N TRP A 61 -1.01 0.29 2.69
CA TRP A 61 -0.70 -1.00 3.28
C TRP A 61 -1.29 -1.14 4.68
N TYR A 62 -1.25 -0.12 5.53
CA TYR A 62 -1.92 -0.18 6.83
C TYR A 62 -3.44 -0.18 6.69
N LEU A 63 -3.98 0.61 5.75
CA LEU A 63 -5.42 0.65 5.48
C LEU A 63 -5.99 -0.67 4.99
N ARG A 64 -5.18 -1.61 4.49
CA ARG A 64 -5.66 -2.95 4.08
C ARG A 64 -6.40 -3.67 5.22
N GLN A 65 -5.96 -3.48 6.47
CA GLN A 65 -6.59 -4.09 7.62
C GLN A 65 -7.94 -3.44 7.95
N ASP A 66 -8.02 -2.12 7.81
CA ASP A 66 -9.26 -1.37 7.97
C ASP A 66 -10.29 -1.75 6.89
N VAL A 67 -9.85 -1.93 5.64
CA VAL A 67 -10.71 -2.43 4.55
C VAL A 67 -11.18 -3.85 4.84
N LEU A 68 -10.29 -4.76 5.27
CA LEU A 68 -10.68 -6.12 5.64
C LEU A 68 -11.75 -6.10 6.73
N THR A 69 -11.52 -5.32 7.80
CA THR A 69 -12.45 -5.22 8.93
C THR A 69 -13.82 -4.70 8.49
N ALA A 70 -13.84 -3.67 7.64
CA ALA A 70 -15.08 -3.11 7.11
C ALA A 70 -15.84 -4.11 6.23
N LEU A 71 -15.14 -4.85 5.36
CA LEU A 71 -15.74 -5.87 4.50
C LEU A 71 -16.23 -7.08 5.32
N SER A 72 -15.45 -7.53 6.30
CA SER A 72 -15.80 -8.67 7.16
C SER A 72 -17.08 -8.42 7.96
N ALA A 73 -17.33 -7.17 8.35
CA ALA A 73 -18.56 -6.79 9.04
C ALA A 73 -19.81 -6.86 8.16
N ILE A 74 -19.66 -6.89 6.83
CA ILE A 74 -20.76 -6.82 5.85
C ILE A 74 -20.94 -8.17 5.15
N ASP A 75 -19.87 -8.70 4.57
CA ASP A 75 -19.89 -9.92 3.76
C ASP A 75 -19.45 -11.17 4.56
N GLY A 76 -18.95 -10.98 5.79
CA GLY A 76 -18.33 -12.03 6.59
C GLY A 76 -16.84 -12.24 6.26
N GLU A 77 -16.11 -12.75 7.24
CA GLU A 77 -14.64 -12.86 7.21
C GLU A 77 -14.11 -13.66 6.01
N VAL A 78 -14.77 -14.76 5.63
CA VAL A 78 -14.32 -15.64 4.55
C VAL A 78 -14.41 -14.93 3.18
N ALA A 79 -15.52 -14.25 2.93
CA ALA A 79 -15.73 -13.50 1.69
C ALA A 79 -14.78 -12.31 1.59
N ALA A 80 -14.65 -11.54 2.68
CA ALA A 80 -13.73 -10.41 2.78
C ALA A 80 -12.28 -10.82 2.53
N ARG A 81 -11.82 -11.93 3.13
CA ARG A 81 -10.48 -12.48 2.87
C ARG A 81 -10.28 -12.87 1.41
N ARG A 82 -11.30 -13.43 0.75
CA ARG A 82 -11.25 -13.80 -0.67
C ARG A 82 -11.07 -12.57 -1.55
N GLN A 83 -11.83 -11.51 -1.32
CA GLN A 83 -11.70 -10.23 -2.04
C GLN A 83 -10.31 -9.60 -1.79
N MET A 84 -9.83 -9.63 -0.56
CA MET A 84 -8.54 -9.03 -0.17
C MET A 84 -7.31 -9.72 -0.81
N ARG A 85 -7.43 -10.98 -1.26
CA ARG A 85 -6.31 -11.67 -1.95
C ARG A 85 -5.82 -10.92 -3.17
N GLN A 86 -6.71 -10.28 -3.92
CA GLN A 86 -6.34 -9.51 -5.10
C GLN A 86 -5.57 -8.24 -4.71
N ILE A 87 -6.05 -7.52 -3.70
CA ILE A 87 -5.40 -6.32 -3.16
C ILE A 87 -4.00 -6.66 -2.63
N ASN A 88 -3.88 -7.72 -1.82
CA ASN A 88 -2.60 -8.15 -1.25
C ASN A 88 -1.55 -8.51 -2.32
N ARG A 89 -1.97 -8.99 -3.50
CA ARG A 89 -1.05 -9.26 -4.61
C ARG A 89 -0.51 -7.97 -5.23
N LEU A 90 -1.32 -6.91 -5.30
CA LEU A 90 -0.88 -5.63 -5.85
C LEU A 90 0.21 -4.96 -5.01
N PHE A 91 0.30 -5.30 -3.72
CA PHE A 91 1.39 -4.84 -2.85
C PHE A 91 2.71 -5.60 -3.06
N LYS A 92 2.69 -6.79 -3.69
CA LYS A 92 3.91 -7.56 -3.95
C LYS A 92 4.79 -6.80 -4.95
N GLY A 93 6.04 -6.53 -4.57
CA GLY A 93 7.03 -5.87 -5.42
C GLY A 93 6.99 -4.34 -5.44
N GLY A 94 6.02 -3.68 -4.77
CA GLY A 94 5.98 -2.22 -4.65
C GLY A 94 6.36 -1.67 -3.28
N LEU A 95 6.28 -2.49 -2.24
CA LEU A 95 6.64 -2.06 -0.90
C LEU A 95 8.16 -1.88 -0.80
N PRO A 96 8.65 -0.81 -0.12
CA PRO A 96 10.06 -0.73 0.24
C PRO A 96 10.43 -2.01 1.00
N GLY A 97 11.63 -2.56 0.72
CA GLY A 97 12.05 -3.92 1.13
C GLY A 97 11.91 -4.23 2.62
N ALA A 98 11.69 -3.23 3.48
CA ALA A 98 11.40 -3.38 4.90
C ALA A 98 10.01 -3.97 5.21
N MET A 99 9.05 -3.95 4.27
CA MET A 99 7.64 -4.26 4.53
C MET A 99 7.13 -5.53 3.84
N GLY A 100 7.96 -6.16 3.00
CA GLY A 100 7.71 -7.50 2.50
C GLY A 100 7.90 -8.56 3.60
N PRO A 101 7.36 -9.78 3.43
CA PRO A 101 7.65 -10.89 4.33
C PRO A 101 9.17 -11.06 4.43
N ARG A 102 9.72 -10.85 5.63
CA ARG A 102 11.14 -11.04 5.88
C ARG A 102 11.47 -12.52 5.60
N PRO A 103 12.46 -12.84 4.75
CA PRO A 103 12.93 -14.21 4.67
C PRO A 103 13.52 -14.56 6.04
N HIS A 104 12.84 -15.44 6.76
CA HIS A 104 13.38 -16.03 7.97
C HIS A 104 14.59 -16.87 7.54
N HIS A 105 15.79 -16.30 7.63
CA HIS A 105 17.00 -17.11 7.57
C HIS A 105 16.95 -18.01 8.80
N ARG A 106 16.57 -19.27 8.58
CA ARG A 106 16.66 -20.33 9.56
C ARG A 106 18.15 -20.49 9.84
N ILE A 107 18.61 -19.90 10.94
CA ILE A 107 19.93 -20.17 11.51
C ILE A 107 19.91 -21.65 11.87
N THR A 108 20.49 -22.47 11.00
CA THR A 108 20.72 -23.89 11.26
C THR A 108 22.13 -23.96 11.82
N THR A 109 22.23 -24.04 13.14
CA THR A 109 23.43 -24.45 13.87
C THR A 109 23.35 -25.94 14.16
#